data_AF-A0A327JDI4-F1
#
_entry.id   AF-A0A327JDI4-F1
#
_cell.length_a   1.000
_cell.length_b   1.000
_cell.length_c   1.000
_cell.angle_alpha   90.00
_cell.angle_beta   90.00
_cell.angle_gamma   90.00
#
_symmetry.space_group_name_H-M   'P 1'
#
loop_
_entity.id
_entity.type
_entity.pdbx_description
1 polymer ?
#
loop_
_entity_poly.entity_id
_entity_poly.type
_entity_poly.pdbx_seq_one_letter_code
_entity_poly.pdbx_strand_id
1 'polypeptide(L)' 'GVSLLGIDSVMAPKPLRIEAYDRLARDLDKDKLKALTTTISLDEVIDKAGAILEGKVRGRTVIEI' A
#
# COMPACT_ATOMS: atom_id res chain seq x y z
N GLY A 1 -4.84 29.33 9.43
CA GLY A 1 -3.65 28.67 10.01
C GLY A 1 -3.28 27.48 9.15
N VAL A 2 -2.06 26.96 9.27
CA VAL A 2 -1.57 25.77 8.56
C VAL A 2 -0.98 24.80 9.58
N SER A 3 -1.13 23.50 9.37
CA SER A 3 -0.58 22.44 10.22
C SER A 3 0.26 21.47 9.41
N LEU A 4 1.33 20.97 10.02
CA LEU A 4 2.16 19.88 9.50
C LEU A 4 1.99 18.67 10.43
N LEU A 5 1.48 17.57 9.90
CA LEU A 5 1.18 16.35 10.66
C LEU A 5 2.09 15.21 10.20
N GLY A 6 2.91 14.69 11.12
CA GLY A 6 3.72 13.50 10.86
C GLY A 6 2.87 12.23 10.94
N ILE A 7 3.04 11.32 9.97
CA ILE A 7 2.34 10.03 9.92
C ILE A 7 3.38 8.91 10.03
N ASP A 8 3.31 8.14 11.12
CA ASP A 8 4.07 6.90 11.29
C ASP A 8 3.12 5.70 11.34
N SER A 9 3.36 4.73 10.46
CA SER A 9 2.57 3.49 10.40
C SER A 9 3.16 2.37 11.26
N VAL A 10 4.43 2.48 11.68
CA VAL A 10 5.14 1.41 12.38
C VAL A 10 4.71 1.33 13.85
N MET A 11 4.63 2.45 14.55
CA MET A 11 4.31 2.49 15.99
C MET A 11 2.87 2.89 16.29
N ALA A 12 2.01 2.99 15.28
CA ALA A 12 0.58 3.29 15.48
C ALA A 12 -0.07 2.31 16.49
N PRO A 13 -0.81 2.80 17.50
CA PRO A 13 -1.44 1.94 18.49
C PRO A 13 -2.56 1.09 17.85
N LYS A 14 -2.80 -0.10 18.40
CA LYS A 14 -3.75 -1.08 17.86
C LYS A 14 -5.16 -0.51 17.60
N PRO A 15 -5.78 0.30 18.48
CA PRO A 15 -7.11 0.86 18.21
C PRO A 15 -7.16 1.69 16.92
N LEU A 16 -6.15 2.53 16.67
CA LEU A 16 -6.07 3.33 15.44
C LEU A 16 -5.86 2.47 14.20
N ARG A 17 -5.12 1.36 14.31
CA ARG A 17 -4.98 0.42 13.19
C ARG A 17 -6.32 -0.21 12.84
N ILE A 18 -7.09 -0.66 13.83
CA ILE A 18 -8.40 -1.26 13.60
C ILE A 18 -9.30 -0.26 12.87
N GLU A 19 -9.40 0.97 13.38
CA GLU A 19 -10.22 2.00 12.74
C GLU A 19 -9.74 2.33 11.32
N ALA A 20 -8.42 2.41 11.09
CA ALA A 20 -7.87 2.64 9.76
C ALA A 20 -8.25 1.50 8.78
N TYR A 21 -8.16 0.25 9.20
CA TYR A 21 -8.54 -0.91 8.37
C TYR A 21 -10.05 -0.97 8.11
N ASP A 22 -10.88 -0.67 9.13
CA ASP A 22 -12.34 -0.57 8.96
C ASP A 22 -12.71 0.52 7.96
N ARG A 23 -12.00 1.64 7.98
CA ARG A 23 -12.16 2.70 6.98
C ARG A 23 -11.69 2.28 5.60
N LEU A 24 -10.56 1.59 5.47
CA LEU A 24 -10.12 1.06 4.17
C LEU A 24 -11.18 0.11 3.58
N ALA A 25 -11.79 -0.76 4.39
CA ALA A 25 -12.82 -1.68 3.93
C ALA A 25 -14.11 -0.98 3.45
N ARG A 26 -14.49 0.13 4.10
CA ARG A 26 -15.72 0.89 3.79
C ARG A 26 -15.53 1.94 2.70
N ASP A 27 -14.42 2.67 2.74
CA ASP A 27 -14.24 3.92 2.01
C ASP A 27 -13.37 3.74 0.75
N LEU A 28 -12.53 2.70 0.67
CA LEU A 28 -11.68 2.45 -0.50
C LEU A 28 -12.46 1.74 -1.60
N ASP A 29 -12.55 2.40 -2.75
CA ASP A 29 -13.12 1.83 -3.97
C ASP A 29 -12.27 0.64 -4.47
N LYS A 30 -12.87 -0.55 -4.44
CA LYS A 30 -12.21 -1.80 -4.79
C LYS A 30 -11.89 -1.92 -6.27
N ASP A 31 -12.69 -1.29 -7.14
CA ASP A 31 -12.45 -1.34 -8.58
C ASP A 31 -11.24 -0.46 -8.95
N LYS A 32 -11.11 0.70 -8.29
CA LYS A 32 -9.90 1.54 -8.43
C LYS A 32 -8.67 0.87 -7.86
N LEU A 33 -8.79 0.20 -6.71
CA LEU A 33 -7.67 -0.57 -6.15
C LEU A 33 -7.23 -1.65 -7.13
N LYS A 34 -8.17 -2.45 -7.65
CA LYS A 34 -7.91 -3.50 -8.65
C LYS A 34 -7.25 -2.95 -9.91
N ALA A 35 -7.70 -1.80 -10.42
CA ALA A 35 -7.11 -1.14 -11.59
C ALA A 35 -5.66 -0.68 -11.37
N LEU A 36 -5.24 -0.46 -10.12
CA LEU A 36 -3.87 -0.11 -9.76
C LEU A 36 -3.01 -1.33 -9.39
N THR A 37 -3.61 -2.52 -9.28
CA THR A 37 -2.91 -3.73 -8.83
C THR A 37 -2.21 -4.44 -9.98
N THR A 38 -0.96 -4.84 -9.76
CA THR A 38 -0.22 -5.80 -10.59
C THR A 38 0.16 -6.99 -9.72
N THR A 39 -0.19 -8.20 -10.13
CA THR A 39 0.20 -9.43 -9.43
C THR A 39 1.47 -10.00 -10.05
N ILE A 40 2.42 -10.42 -9.20
CA ILE A 40 3.66 -11.09 -9.59
C ILE A 40 3.86 -12.35 -8.75
N SER A 41 4.68 -13.30 -9.24
CA SER A 41 5.13 -14.44 -8.43
C SER A 41 6.23 -14.04 -7.45
N LEU A 42 6.55 -14.94 -6.51
CA LEU A 42 7.67 -14.76 -5.58
C LEU A 42 9.03 -14.63 -6.30
N ASP A 43 9.22 -15.32 -7.42
CA ASP A 43 10.49 -15.32 -8.17
C ASP A 43 10.78 -13.94 -8.80
N GLU A 44 9.74 -13.16 -9.12
CA GLU A 44 9.86 -11.84 -9.73
C GLU A 44 10.17 -10.72 -8.72
N VAL A 45 10.19 -11.02 -7.41
CA VAL A 45 10.27 -9.99 -6.35
C VAL A 45 11.58 -9.20 -6.40
N ILE A 46 12.71 -9.85 -6.66
CA ILE A 46 14.02 -9.19 -6.67
C ILE A 46 14.08 -8.12 -7.77
N ASP A 47 13.69 -8.49 -8.99
CA ASP A 47 13.66 -7.56 -10.12
C ASP A 47 12.65 -6.43 -9.89
N LYS A 48 11.46 -6.76 -9.36
CA LYS A 48 10.44 -5.75 -9.06
C LYS A 48 10.88 -4.79 -7.97
N ALA A 49 11.59 -5.25 -6.94
CA ALA A 49 12.12 -4.40 -5.87
C ALA A 49 13.14 -3.39 -6.43
N GLY A 50 14.02 -3.82 -7.34
CA GLY A 50 14.93 -2.92 -8.05
C GLY A 50 14.17 -1.82 -8.80
N ALA A 51 13.13 -2.20 -9.56
CA ALA A 51 12.29 -1.25 -10.28
C ALA A 51 11.54 -0.27 -9.37
N ILE A 52 11.15 -0.67 -8.14
CA ILE A 52 10.53 0.22 -7.14
C ILE A 52 11.53 1.31 -6.73
N LEU A 53 12.77 0.94 -6.41
CA LEU A 53 13.82 1.88 -5.98
C LEU A 53 14.20 2.86 -7.09
N GLU A 54 14.15 2.43 -8.35
CA GLU A 54 14.35 3.27 -9.53
C GLU A 54 13.15 4.17 -9.87
N GLY A 55 12.04 4.08 -9.11
CA GLY A 55 10.83 4.86 -9.35
C GLY A 55 10.04 4.44 -10.59
N LYS A 56 10.29 3.24 -11.13
CA LYS A 56 9.66 2.71 -12.36
C LYS A 56 8.32 2.01 -12.10
N VAL A 57 7.92 1.84 -10.84
CA VAL A 57 6.68 1.17 -10.46
C VAL A 57 5.58 2.19 -10.17
N ARG A 58 4.42 2.00 -10.81
CA ARG A 58 3.18 2.73 -10.54
C ARG A 58 2.14 1.77 -9.97
N GLY A 59 1.33 2.26 -9.03
CA GLY A 59 0.22 1.49 -8.46
C GLY A 59 0.66 0.62 -7.28
N ARG A 60 0.13 -0.61 -7.20
CA ARG A 60 0.37 -1.55 -6.10
C ARG A 60 0.76 -2.92 -6.64
N THR A 61 1.91 -3.43 -6.24
CA THR A 61 2.30 -4.81 -6.52
C THR A 61 1.73 -5.74 -5.44
N VAL A 62 1.07 -6.82 -5.87
CA VAL A 62 0.69 -7.95 -5.02
C VAL A 62 1.57 -9.13 -5.37
N ILE A 63 2.10 -9.82 -4.36
CA ILE A 63 2.95 -11.00 -4.56
C ILE A 63 2.09 -12.22 -4.23
N GLU A 64 1.97 -13.13 -5.19
CA GLU A 64 1.32 -14.43 -5.01
C GLU A 64 2.35 -15.42 -4.47
N ILE A 65 2.02 -16.06 -3.34
CA ILE A 65 2.89 -16.96 -2.56
C ILE A 65 2.26 -18.34 -2.36
#